data_AF-A0A1M5M4D6-F1
#
_entry.id   AF-A0A1M5M4D6-F1
#
_cell.length_a   1.000
_cell.length_b   1.000
_cell.length_c   1.000
_cell.angle_alpha   90.00
_cell.angle_beta   90.00
_cell.angle_gamma   90.00
#
_symmetry.space_group_name_H-M   'P 1'
#
loop_
_entity.id
_entity.type
_entity.pdbx_description
1 polymer ?
#
loop_
_entity_poly.entity_id
_entity_poly.type
_entity_poly.pdbx_seq_one_letter_code
_entity_poly.pdbx_strand_id
1 'polypeptide(L)'
;MKILRSLLYVLLMAFVCHAGEVADKQMDKVEKFLKKSKYKEAATALLDYGLNMADEQKVVGVTQYAGYFEKFVKQHGKVLNHTKLRTRRLSKAYDETVYQINCEKSAWLIVIKEYVSPNGKSEFSELRVLTEEDVFKYYDKK
;
A
#
# COMPACT_ATOMS: atom_id res chain seq x y z
N MET A 1 39.62 -9.78 7.71
CA MET A 1 38.49 -9.01 8.29
C MET A 1 37.67 -8.16 7.31
N LYS A 2 38.20 -7.73 6.14
CA LYS A 2 37.42 -6.91 5.17
C LYS A 2 36.28 -7.67 4.49
N ILE A 3 36.48 -8.97 4.19
CA ILE A 3 35.50 -9.82 3.49
C ILE A 3 34.24 -10.08 4.33
N LEU A 4 34.39 -10.25 5.66
CA LEU A 4 33.26 -10.49 6.57
C LEU A 4 32.34 -9.26 6.69
N ARG A 5 32.90 -8.05 6.63
CA ARG A 5 32.13 -6.81 6.62
C ARG A 5 31.34 -6.64 5.32
N SER A 6 31.96 -6.91 4.17
CA SER A 6 31.26 -6.85 2.87
C SER A 6 30.12 -7.86 2.76
N LEU A 7 30.29 -9.08 3.28
CA LEU A 7 29.22 -10.08 3.35
C LEU A 7 28.06 -9.63 4.23
N LEU A 8 28.33 -8.97 5.36
CA LEU A 8 27.30 -8.42 6.24
C LEU A 8 26.49 -7.30 5.55
N TYR A 9 27.15 -6.43 4.77
CA TYR A 9 26.49 -5.37 4.01
C TYR A 9 25.64 -5.91 2.84
N VAL A 10 26.09 -6.97 2.17
CA VAL A 10 25.29 -7.65 1.12
C VAL A 10 24.07 -8.35 1.71
N LEU A 11 24.22 -9.00 2.88
CA LEU A 11 23.09 -9.58 3.63
C LEU A 11 22.11 -8.50 4.09
N LEU A 12 22.59 -7.37 4.60
CA LEU A 12 21.76 -6.22 4.98
C LEU A 12 21.04 -5.60 3.77
N MET A 13 21.66 -5.51 2.59
CA MET A 13 20.98 -5.05 1.37
C MET A 13 19.93 -6.06 0.86
N ALA A 14 20.16 -7.37 1.01
CA ALA A 14 19.18 -8.39 0.61
C ALA A 14 17.88 -8.35 1.44
N PHE A 15 17.95 -7.94 2.71
CA PHE A 15 16.77 -7.69 3.55
C PHE A 15 15.98 -6.43 3.15
N VAL A 16 16.59 -5.52 2.38
CA VAL A 16 15.93 -4.33 1.83
C VAL A 16 15.30 -4.61 0.46
N CYS A 17 15.78 -5.62 -0.28
CA CYS A 17 15.26 -5.99 -1.61
C CYS A 17 13.83 -6.55 -1.64
N HIS A 18 13.17 -6.78 -0.50
CA HIS A 18 11.83 -7.38 -0.43
C HIS A 18 10.78 -6.49 0.27
N ALA A 19 11.16 -5.28 0.71
CA ALA A 19 10.22 -4.38 1.37
C ALA A 19 9.25 -3.78 0.34
N GLY A 20 7.94 -3.90 0.57
CA GLY A 20 6.94 -3.36 -0.37
C GLY A 20 6.52 -4.29 -1.49
N GLU A 21 7.05 -5.52 -1.59
CA GLU A 21 6.80 -6.38 -2.77
C GLU A 21 5.32 -6.76 -2.92
N VAL A 22 4.61 -7.01 -1.80
CA VAL A 22 3.18 -7.33 -1.85
C VAL A 22 2.36 -6.08 -2.13
N ALA A 23 2.71 -4.96 -1.49
CA ALA A 23 2.10 -3.67 -1.73
C ALA A 23 2.20 -3.27 -3.21
N ASP A 24 3.35 -3.48 -3.85
CA ASP A 24 3.57 -3.16 -5.27
C ASP A 24 2.63 -3.99 -6.16
N LYS A 25 2.60 -5.30 -5.96
CA LYS A 25 1.72 -6.23 -6.71
C LYS A 25 0.23 -5.93 -6.50
N GLN A 26 -0.16 -5.50 -5.31
CA GLN A 26 -1.53 -5.11 -5.01
C GLN A 26 -1.90 -3.80 -5.71
N MET A 27 -1.01 -2.82 -5.68
CA MET A 27 -1.26 -1.50 -6.23
C MET A 27 -1.48 -1.54 -7.74
N ASP A 28 -0.73 -2.37 -8.48
CA ASP A 28 -0.96 -2.62 -9.90
C ASP A 28 -2.39 -3.11 -10.20
N LYS A 29 -2.88 -4.06 -9.41
CA LYS A 29 -4.23 -4.62 -9.59
C LYS A 29 -5.30 -3.59 -9.24
N VAL A 30 -5.11 -2.89 -8.12
CA VAL A 30 -6.01 -1.83 -7.66
C VAL A 30 -6.11 -0.74 -8.74
N GLU A 31 -5.00 -0.23 -9.26
CA GLU A 31 -4.99 0.76 -10.35
C GLU A 31 -5.78 0.26 -11.56
N LYS A 32 -5.52 -0.98 -12.01
CA LYS A 32 -6.19 -1.58 -13.16
C LYS A 32 -7.71 -1.66 -12.98
N PHE A 33 -8.18 -1.94 -11.76
CA PHE A 33 -9.61 -1.98 -11.46
C PHE A 33 -10.23 -0.60 -11.31
N LEU A 34 -9.53 0.34 -10.67
CA LEU A 34 -9.99 1.73 -10.53
C LEU A 34 -10.15 2.42 -11.89
N LYS A 35 -9.22 2.18 -12.84
CA LYS A 35 -9.33 2.64 -14.24
C LYS A 35 -10.59 2.16 -14.96
N LYS A 36 -11.16 1.04 -14.51
CA LYS A 36 -12.36 0.41 -15.09
C LYS A 36 -13.61 0.64 -14.23
N SER A 37 -13.54 1.52 -13.23
CA SER A 37 -14.62 1.77 -12.27
C SER A 37 -15.10 0.51 -11.52
N LYS A 38 -14.21 -0.48 -11.36
CA LYS A 38 -14.47 -1.77 -10.70
C LYS A 38 -14.07 -1.68 -9.22
N TYR A 39 -14.81 -0.89 -8.44
CA TYR A 39 -14.39 -0.50 -7.09
C TYR A 39 -14.39 -1.66 -6.08
N LYS A 40 -15.32 -2.61 -6.21
CA LYS A 40 -15.35 -3.81 -5.36
C LYS A 40 -14.17 -4.71 -5.67
N GLU A 41 -13.83 -4.92 -6.94
CA GLU A 41 -12.66 -5.72 -7.33
C GLU A 41 -11.34 -5.03 -6.94
N ALA A 42 -11.27 -3.69 -7.01
CA ALA A 42 -10.14 -2.94 -6.47
C ALA A 42 -9.98 -3.18 -4.96
N ALA A 43 -11.08 -3.07 -4.19
CA ALA A 43 -11.07 -3.30 -2.75
C ALA A 43 -10.73 -4.76 -2.39
N THR A 44 -11.26 -5.72 -3.15
CA THR A 44 -10.90 -7.13 -3.00
C THR A 44 -9.42 -7.34 -3.30
N ALA A 45 -8.89 -6.86 -4.42
CA ALA A 45 -7.48 -7.05 -4.77
C ALA A 45 -6.50 -6.52 -3.71
N LEU A 46 -6.91 -5.46 -3.03
CA LEU A 46 -6.18 -4.88 -1.91
C LEU A 46 -6.25 -5.75 -0.64
N LEU A 47 -7.43 -6.28 -0.31
CA LEU A 47 -7.66 -7.07 0.91
C LEU A 47 -7.28 -8.55 0.76
N ASP A 48 -7.25 -9.10 -0.46
CA ASP A 48 -7.15 -10.55 -0.72
C ASP A 48 -5.76 -11.17 -0.41
N TYR A 49 -4.72 -10.35 -0.19
CA TYR A 49 -3.41 -10.83 0.30
C TYR A 49 -3.17 -10.49 1.79
N GLY A 50 -4.17 -9.96 2.49
CA GLY A 50 -4.16 -9.75 3.93
C GLY A 50 -4.85 -10.90 4.64
N LEU A 51 -4.26 -12.08 4.58
CA LEU A 51 -4.89 -13.29 5.11
C LEU A 51 -4.87 -13.27 6.64
N ASN A 52 -6.07 -13.24 7.24
CA ASN A 52 -6.51 -13.68 8.57
C ASN A 52 -7.75 -12.91 9.07
N MET A 53 -8.49 -12.21 8.20
CA MET A 53 -9.78 -11.60 8.57
C MET A 53 -10.92 -12.62 8.39
N ALA A 54 -11.87 -12.63 9.33
CA ALA A 54 -13.10 -13.43 9.17
C ALA A 54 -13.89 -12.96 7.93
N ASP A 55 -14.59 -13.88 7.26
CA ASP A 55 -15.30 -13.60 5.99
C ASP A 55 -16.26 -12.40 6.08
N GLU A 56 -16.96 -12.26 7.21
CA GLU A 56 -17.85 -11.12 7.46
C GLU A 56 -17.08 -9.78 7.50
N GLN A 57 -15.91 -9.75 8.14
CA GLN A 57 -15.05 -8.56 8.18
C GLN A 57 -14.47 -8.24 6.80
N LYS A 58 -14.18 -9.27 6.00
CA LYS A 58 -13.74 -9.10 4.61
C LYS A 58 -14.83 -8.42 3.77
N VAL A 59 -16.09 -8.87 3.87
CA VAL A 59 -17.22 -8.27 3.13
C VAL A 59 -17.45 -6.81 3.54
N VAL A 60 -17.41 -6.51 4.84
CA VAL A 60 -17.53 -5.15 5.36
C VAL A 60 -16.39 -4.27 4.85
N GLY A 61 -15.15 -4.73 4.95
CA GLY A 61 -13.98 -4.01 4.46
C GLY A 61 -14.04 -3.73 2.96
N VAL A 62 -14.36 -4.74 2.14
CA VAL A 62 -14.52 -4.58 0.68
C VAL A 62 -15.56 -3.51 0.36
N THR A 63 -16.70 -3.54 1.05
CA THR A 63 -17.78 -2.56 0.83
C THR A 63 -17.35 -1.15 1.22
N GLN A 64 -16.69 -1.00 2.36
CA GLN A 64 -16.20 0.29 2.85
C GLN A 64 -15.15 0.90 1.90
N TYR A 65 -14.12 0.15 1.53
CA TYR A 65 -13.07 0.64 0.63
C TYR A 65 -13.58 0.89 -0.79
N ALA A 66 -14.51 0.07 -1.30
CA ALA A 66 -15.15 0.34 -2.57
C ALA A 66 -15.90 1.69 -2.56
N GLY A 67 -16.60 1.99 -1.46
CA GLY A 67 -17.27 3.29 -1.27
C GLY A 67 -16.29 4.47 -1.21
N TYR A 68 -15.13 4.29 -0.59
CA TYR A 68 -14.07 5.30 -0.61
C TYR A 68 -13.54 5.52 -2.02
N PHE A 69 -13.21 4.45 -2.75
CA PHE A 69 -12.72 4.54 -4.12
C PHE A 69 -13.70 5.24 -5.05
N GLU A 70 -14.98 4.92 -4.94
CA GLU A 70 -16.03 5.59 -5.72
C GLU A 70 -16.08 7.10 -5.41
N LYS A 71 -16.07 7.49 -4.14
CA LYS A 71 -16.07 8.90 -3.73
C LYS A 71 -14.83 9.64 -4.24
N PHE A 72 -13.65 9.01 -4.13
CA PHE A 72 -12.40 9.59 -4.58
C PHE A 72 -12.35 9.78 -6.09
N VAL A 73 -12.76 8.79 -6.89
CA VAL A 73 -12.79 8.93 -8.36
C VAL A 73 -13.80 10.00 -8.78
N LYS A 74 -14.93 10.15 -8.08
CA LYS A 74 -15.88 11.25 -8.31
C LYS A 74 -15.25 12.62 -8.03
N GLN A 75 -14.49 12.75 -6.95
CA GLN A 75 -13.85 14.01 -6.54
C GLN A 75 -12.66 14.38 -7.44
N HIS A 76 -11.76 13.43 -7.69
CA HIS A 76 -10.44 13.67 -8.28
C HIS A 76 -10.35 13.32 -9.76
N GLY A 77 -11.42 12.77 -10.35
CA GLY A 77 -11.44 12.33 -11.75
C GLY A 77 -10.89 10.92 -11.95
N LYS A 78 -10.80 10.48 -13.20
CA LYS A 78 -10.36 9.11 -13.51
C LYS A 78 -8.91 8.89 -13.11
N VAL A 79 -8.62 7.67 -12.65
CA VAL A 79 -7.26 7.24 -12.32
C VAL A 79 -6.43 7.11 -13.60
N LEU A 80 -5.23 7.70 -13.59
CA LEU A 80 -4.29 7.70 -14.71
C LEU A 80 -3.16 6.69 -14.50
N ASN A 81 -2.56 6.67 -13.31
CA ASN A 81 -1.53 5.71 -12.89
C ASN A 81 -1.28 5.84 -11.39
N HIS A 82 -0.38 5.03 -10.86
CA HIS A 82 0.19 5.19 -9.53
C HIS A 82 1.68 5.52 -9.58
N THR A 83 2.19 6.13 -8.51
CA THR A 83 3.61 6.36 -8.29
C THR A 83 3.96 5.93 -6.87
N LYS A 84 4.93 5.03 -6.74
CA LYS A 84 5.50 4.66 -5.45
C LYS A 84 6.35 5.82 -4.94
N LEU A 85 5.97 6.40 -3.81
CA LEU A 85 6.69 7.53 -3.21
C LEU A 85 7.80 7.07 -2.28
N ARG A 86 7.50 6.11 -1.40
CA ARG A 86 8.48 5.57 -0.44
C ARG A 86 8.07 4.21 0.06
N THR A 87 9.06 3.39 0.42
CA THR A 87 8.91 2.25 1.31
C THR A 87 9.84 2.44 2.49
N ARG A 88 9.36 2.18 3.71
CA ARG A 88 10.20 2.13 4.91
C ARG A 88 9.85 0.92 5.77
N ARG A 89 10.87 0.35 6.39
CA ARG A 89 10.73 -0.61 7.49
C ARG A 89 10.35 0.16 8.76
N LEU A 90 9.15 -0.07 9.30
CA LEU A 90 8.71 0.54 10.57
C LEU A 90 9.29 -0.20 11.77
N SER A 91 9.31 -1.53 11.70
CA SER A 91 9.93 -2.41 12.69
C SER A 91 10.37 -3.70 12.00
N LYS A 92 11.04 -4.62 12.72
CA LYS A 92 11.44 -5.93 12.16
C LYS A 92 10.28 -6.71 11.51
N ALA A 93 9.04 -6.44 11.92
CA ALA A 93 7.86 -7.16 11.49
C ALA A 93 6.91 -6.32 10.61
N TYR A 94 7.25 -5.06 10.28
CA TYR A 94 6.34 -4.22 9.50
C TYR A 94 7.07 -3.34 8.49
N ASP A 95 6.58 -3.37 7.25
CA ASP A 95 6.88 -2.40 6.20
C ASP A 95 5.70 -1.45 5.98
N GLU A 96 6.02 -0.24 5.54
CA GLU A 96 5.06 0.77 5.15
C GLU A 96 5.46 1.31 3.78
N THR A 97 4.57 1.15 2.81
CA THR A 97 4.72 1.67 1.46
C THR A 97 3.67 2.73 1.17
N VAL A 98 4.10 3.87 0.63
CA VAL A 98 3.23 4.99 0.27
C VAL A 98 3.16 5.13 -1.24
N TYR A 99 1.95 5.20 -1.76
CA TYR A 99 1.66 5.44 -3.17
C TYR A 99 0.88 6.72 -3.36
N GLN A 100 1.20 7.44 -4.43
CA GLN A 100 0.35 8.48 -4.99
C GLN A 100 -0.48 7.88 -6.11
N ILE A 101 -1.79 8.10 -6.10
CA ILE A 101 -2.67 7.76 -7.23
C ILE A 101 -2.98 9.03 -7.97
N ASN A 102 -2.45 9.11 -9.18
CA ASN A 102 -2.60 10.26 -10.04
C ASN A 102 -3.93 10.14 -10.79
N CYS A 103 -4.75 11.18 -10.70
CA CYS A 103 -6.03 11.28 -11.36
C CYS A 103 -6.06 12.51 -12.28
N GLU A 104 -7.11 12.65 -13.09
CA GLU A 104 -7.27 13.75 -14.04
C GLU A 104 -7.25 15.15 -13.40
N LYS A 105 -7.77 15.29 -12.17
CA LYS A 105 -7.90 16.61 -11.51
C LYS A 105 -6.89 16.84 -10.39
N SER A 106 -6.45 15.77 -9.71
CA SER A 106 -5.46 15.84 -8.63
C SER A 106 -4.93 14.42 -8.32
N ALA A 107 -4.33 14.22 -7.13
CA ALA A 107 -3.89 12.91 -6.68
C ALA A 107 -4.42 12.55 -5.28
N TRP A 108 -4.44 11.26 -4.94
CA TRP A 108 -4.57 10.79 -3.55
C TRP A 108 -3.22 10.28 -3.03
N LEU A 109 -3.11 10.02 -1.72
CA LEU A 109 -2.09 9.13 -1.16
C LEU A 109 -2.67 7.88 -0.48
N ILE A 110 -2.15 6.69 -0.76
CA ILE A 110 -2.36 5.47 0.04
C ILE A 110 -1.11 5.18 0.85
N VAL A 111 -1.31 4.70 2.06
CA VAL A 111 -0.33 3.96 2.82
C VAL A 111 -0.78 2.51 2.95
N ILE A 112 0.02 1.58 2.45
CA ILE A 112 -0.13 0.14 2.68
C ILE A 112 0.91 -0.26 3.72
N LYS A 113 0.48 -0.91 4.80
CA LYS A 113 1.37 -1.61 5.71
C LYS A 113 1.35 -3.10 5.43
N GLU A 114 2.53 -3.68 5.41
CA GLU A 114 2.73 -5.12 5.29
C GLU A 114 3.32 -5.65 6.59
N TYR A 115 2.78 -6.75 7.09
CA TYR A 115 3.43 -7.56 8.12
C TYR A 115 4.49 -8.42 7.44
N VAL A 116 5.72 -8.38 7.96
CA VAL A 116 6.81 -9.24 7.49
C VAL A 116 7.06 -10.30 8.54
N SER A 117 6.75 -11.53 8.17
CA SER A 117 6.92 -12.69 9.03
C SER A 117 8.41 -12.94 9.31
N PRO A 118 8.73 -13.71 10.36
CA PRO A 118 10.11 -14.10 10.67
C PRO A 118 10.81 -14.88 9.54
N ASN A 119 10.06 -15.50 8.63
CA ASN A 119 10.60 -16.22 7.46
C ASN A 119 10.72 -15.33 6.20
N GLY A 120 10.53 -14.02 6.33
CA GLY A 120 10.70 -13.05 5.25
C GLY A 120 9.53 -12.95 4.28
N LYS A 121 8.38 -13.56 4.59
CA LYS A 121 7.15 -13.39 3.79
C LYS A 121 6.40 -12.14 4.24
N SER A 122 6.03 -11.30 3.30
CA SER A 122 5.19 -10.13 3.54
C SER A 122 3.72 -10.49 3.33
N GLU A 123 2.85 -9.99 4.21
CA GLU A 123 1.40 -10.12 4.14
C GLU A 123 0.78 -8.74 4.35
N PHE A 124 -0.38 -8.46 3.74
CA PHE A 124 -1.04 -7.18 3.94
C PHE A 124 -1.56 -7.08 5.39
N SER A 125 -1.29 -5.94 6.04
CA SER A 125 -1.69 -5.70 7.43
C SER A 125 -2.70 -4.56 7.57
N GLU A 126 -2.51 -3.45 6.86
CA GLU A 126 -3.36 -2.25 7.05
C GLU A 126 -3.35 -1.37 5.81
N LEU A 127 -4.49 -0.73 5.52
CA LEU A 127 -4.59 0.38 4.58
C LEU A 127 -4.93 1.67 5.33
N ARG A 128 -4.25 2.75 4.96
CA ARG A 128 -4.75 4.10 5.21
C ARG A 128 -4.85 4.85 3.89
N VAL A 129 -6.02 5.38 3.58
CA VAL A 129 -6.18 6.37 2.52
C VAL A 129 -6.03 7.73 3.17
N LEU A 130 -5.06 8.52 2.71
CA LEU A 130 -4.83 9.87 3.21
C LEU A 130 -5.47 10.86 2.25
N THR A 131 -6.27 11.77 2.81
CA THR A 131 -6.75 12.95 2.10
C THR A 131 -5.66 14.03 2.09
N GLU A 132 -5.82 15.07 1.26
CA GLU A 132 -4.92 16.24 1.30
C GLU A 132 -4.80 16.82 2.71
N GLU A 133 -5.90 16.92 3.47
CA GLU A 133 -5.89 17.39 4.86
C GLU A 133 -5.05 16.49 5.78
N ASP A 134 -5.08 15.17 5.60
CA ASP A 134 -4.27 14.25 6.39
C ASP A 134 -2.78 14.45 6.09
N VAL A 135 -2.45 14.71 4.83
CA VAL A 135 -1.07 14.99 4.39
C VAL A 135 -0.57 16.29 4.99
N PHE A 136 -1.35 17.38 4.93
CA PHE A 136 -0.96 18.66 5.52
C PHE A 136 -0.80 18.55 7.05
N LYS A 137 -1.65 17.79 7.75
CA LYS A 137 -1.48 17.51 9.19
C LYS A 137 -0.18 16.77 9.54
N TYR A 138 0.37 15.96 8.62
CA TYR A 138 1.68 15.32 8.81
C TYR A 138 2.84 16.31 8.66
N TYR A 139 2.69 17.34 7.82
CA TYR A 139 3.71 18.38 7.63
C TYR A 139 3.63 19.52 8.66
N ASP A 140 2.44 19.81 9.20
CA ASP A 140 2.23 20.82 10.27
C ASP A 140 2.78 20.40 11.64
N LYS A 141 3.14 19.12 11.83
CA LYS A 141 3.76 18.63 13.07
C LYS A 141 5.29 18.76 13.09
N LYS A 142 5.87 19.67 12.29
CA LYS A 142 7.28 20.01 12.34
C LYS A 142 7.53 21.35 13.04
#